data_AF-A0A2V6CTW1-F1
#
_entry.id   AF-A0A2V6CTW1-F1
#
_cell.length_a   1.000
_cell.length_b   1.000
_cell.length_c   1.000
_cell.angle_alpha   90.00
_cell.angle_beta   90.00
_cell.angle_gamma   90.00
#
_symmetry.space_group_name_H-M   'P 1'
#
loop_
_entity.id
_entity.type
_entity.pdbx_description
1 polymer ?
#
loop_
_entity_poly.entity_id
_entity_poly.type
_entity_poly.pdbx_seq_one_letter_code
_entity_poly.pdbx_strand_id
1 'polypeptide(L)'
;MRDSLEIGGKRVGPGYPTFVIAEAGVNHNGDIDLARQLVDAAVLANADAVKFQTFITEESISRVAAQAAYQRENTGRSESQFDMVKRLELPFEAFSELKEYSQSRGIIFLSSPFDVQSVDLLSRLNVDAFKIASGEITNLSLLAYVAAKSRPIILSTGMSYLGEVETALRIIVQAGNPQVILLHCVSNYPAAAADVNLRAMDTMARAFQLPVGYSDHTNGLEVALAAVALGACV
;
A
#
# COMPACT_ATOMS: atom_id res chain seq x y z
N MET A 1 -7.49 16.42 14.94
CA MET A 1 -7.15 15.81 13.62
C MET A 1 -8.44 15.26 13.01
N ARG A 2 -8.45 14.87 11.74
CA ARG A 2 -9.69 14.38 11.10
C ARG A 2 -9.93 12.93 11.51
N ASP A 3 -11.11 12.62 12.03
CA ASP A 3 -11.50 11.26 12.43
C ASP A 3 -11.82 10.35 11.23
N SER A 4 -11.84 10.90 10.01
CA SER A 4 -12.02 10.12 8.78
C SER A 4 -11.59 10.92 7.55
N LEU A 5 -11.27 10.19 6.47
CA LEU A 5 -10.97 10.72 5.15
C LEU A 5 -12.02 10.24 4.13
N GLU A 6 -11.99 10.81 2.93
CA GLU A 6 -12.78 10.34 1.80
C GLU A 6 -11.84 9.76 0.74
N ILE A 7 -12.13 8.56 0.27
CA ILE A 7 -11.38 7.84 -0.77
C ILE A 7 -12.40 7.28 -1.76
N GLY A 8 -12.40 7.75 -3.00
CA GLY A 8 -13.33 7.30 -4.04
C GLY A 8 -14.81 7.44 -3.65
N GLY A 9 -15.16 8.51 -2.94
CA GLY A 9 -16.52 8.76 -2.43
C GLY A 9 -16.91 7.95 -1.19
N LYS A 10 -16.02 7.12 -0.64
CA LYS A 10 -16.24 6.36 0.60
C LYS A 10 -15.58 7.07 1.78
N ARG A 11 -16.30 7.16 2.91
CA ARG A 11 -15.76 7.65 4.19
C ARG A 11 -14.97 6.54 4.86
N VAL A 12 -13.71 6.81 5.19
CA VAL A 12 -12.77 5.84 5.78
C VAL A 12 -12.28 6.38 7.12
N GLY A 13 -12.58 5.64 8.20
CA GLY A 13 -12.19 5.96 9.57
C GLY A 13 -13.10 5.30 10.60
N PRO A 14 -12.85 5.48 11.91
CA PRO A 14 -13.69 4.94 12.97
C PRO A 14 -15.18 5.28 12.80
N GLY A 15 -16.06 4.30 13.04
CA GLY A 15 -17.51 4.44 12.94
C GLY A 15 -18.10 4.30 11.53
N TYR A 16 -17.26 4.14 10.51
CA TYR A 16 -17.67 3.80 9.14
C TYR A 16 -17.35 2.32 8.84
N PRO A 17 -17.96 1.72 7.79
CA PRO A 17 -17.55 0.40 7.32
C PRO A 17 -16.05 0.34 7.04
N THR A 18 -15.40 -0.76 7.43
CA THR A 18 -13.98 -1.00 7.12
C THR A 18 -13.77 -1.00 5.62
N PHE A 19 -12.79 -0.23 5.16
CA PHE A 19 -12.43 -0.10 3.75
C PHE A 19 -11.45 -1.21 3.34
N VAL A 20 -11.90 -2.17 2.54
CA VAL A 20 -11.12 -3.35 2.18
C VAL A 20 -10.34 -3.12 0.89
N ILE A 21 -9.01 -3.27 0.96
CA ILE A 21 -8.11 -3.15 -0.19
C ILE A 21 -7.63 -4.54 -0.61
N ALA A 22 -7.99 -4.97 -1.82
CA ALA A 22 -7.40 -6.14 -2.45
C ALA A 22 -6.04 -5.79 -3.06
N GLU A 23 -4.95 -6.25 -2.43
CA GLU A 23 -3.59 -6.06 -2.95
C GLU A 23 -3.31 -7.04 -4.09
N ALA A 24 -3.45 -6.58 -5.33
CA ALA A 24 -2.93 -7.28 -6.49
C ALA A 24 -1.39 -7.24 -6.49
N GLY A 25 -0.80 -6.13 -6.00
CA GLY A 25 0.64 -5.96 -5.88
C GLY A 25 1.35 -6.21 -7.21
N VAL A 26 2.23 -7.20 -7.22
CA VAL A 26 2.96 -7.69 -8.40
C VAL A 26 2.52 -9.10 -8.83
N ASN A 27 1.39 -9.62 -8.31
CA ASN A 27 0.89 -10.98 -8.59
C ASN A 27 0.44 -11.18 -10.05
N HIS A 28 0.41 -10.10 -10.82
CA HIS A 28 0.19 -10.12 -12.26
C HIS A 28 1.41 -10.60 -13.05
N ASN A 29 2.58 -10.79 -12.43
CA ASN A 29 3.78 -11.35 -13.10
C ASN A 29 4.23 -10.58 -14.35
N GLY A 30 4.01 -9.26 -14.39
CA GLY A 30 4.28 -8.43 -15.58
C GLY A 30 3.27 -8.58 -16.73
N ASP A 31 2.16 -9.31 -16.53
CA ASP A 31 1.11 -9.55 -17.52
C ASP A 31 -0.13 -8.68 -17.23
N ILE A 32 -0.49 -7.82 -18.17
CA ILE A 32 -1.65 -6.92 -18.02
C ILE A 32 -2.99 -7.65 -18.05
N ASP A 33 -3.11 -8.76 -18.77
CA ASP A 33 -4.34 -9.55 -18.81
C ASP A 33 -4.58 -10.22 -17.46
N LEU A 34 -3.51 -10.75 -16.85
CA LEU A 34 -3.57 -11.26 -15.48
C LEU A 34 -3.89 -10.14 -14.48
N ALA A 35 -3.34 -8.93 -14.67
CA ALA A 35 -3.70 -7.79 -13.85
C ALA A 35 -5.20 -7.44 -13.93
N ARG A 36 -5.82 -7.49 -15.12
CA ARG A 36 -7.28 -7.33 -15.27
C ARG A 36 -8.06 -8.43 -14.57
N GLN A 37 -7.61 -9.69 -14.64
CA GLN A 37 -8.23 -10.79 -13.91
C GLN A 37 -8.18 -10.58 -12.38
N LEU A 38 -7.11 -9.98 -11.86
CA LEU A 38 -7.02 -9.60 -10.44
C LEU A 38 -8.02 -8.50 -10.07
N VAL A 39 -8.27 -7.53 -10.97
CA VAL A 39 -9.37 -6.56 -10.78
C VAL A 39 -10.72 -7.27 -10.71
N ASP A 40 -10.97 -8.22 -11.60
CA ASP A 40 -12.23 -8.98 -11.60
C ASP A 40 -12.40 -9.82 -10.34
N ALA A 41 -11.33 -10.43 -9.83
CA ALA A 41 -11.34 -11.15 -8.57
C ALA A 41 -11.64 -10.23 -7.38
N ALA A 42 -11.06 -9.02 -7.35
CA ALA A 42 -11.33 -8.03 -6.31
C ALA A 42 -12.80 -7.55 -6.32
N VAL A 43 -13.37 -7.33 -7.51
CA VAL A 43 -14.79 -6.98 -7.69
C VAL A 43 -15.69 -8.13 -7.22
N LEU A 44 -15.38 -9.36 -7.60
CA LEU A 44 -16.14 -10.55 -7.18
C LEU A 44 -16.10 -10.74 -5.66
N ALA A 45 -14.98 -10.41 -5.03
CA ALA A 45 -14.82 -10.42 -3.57
C ALA A 45 -15.47 -9.22 -2.87
N ASN A 46 -16.06 -8.29 -3.62
CA ASN A 46 -16.68 -7.06 -3.13
C ASN A 46 -15.72 -6.18 -2.31
N ALA A 47 -14.45 -6.14 -2.73
CA ALA A 47 -13.46 -5.21 -2.18
C ALA A 47 -13.79 -3.76 -2.57
N ASP A 48 -13.43 -2.80 -1.72
CA ASP A 48 -13.66 -1.37 -2.00
C ASP A 48 -12.65 -0.83 -3.01
N ALA A 49 -11.42 -1.33 -2.95
CA ALA A 49 -10.34 -0.95 -3.84
C ALA A 49 -9.50 -2.16 -4.27
N VAL A 50 -8.93 -2.08 -5.47
CA VAL A 50 -7.83 -2.93 -5.93
C VAL A 50 -6.55 -2.08 -5.96
N LYS A 51 -5.46 -2.67 -5.48
CA LYS A 51 -4.17 -1.97 -5.38
C LYS A 51 -3.05 -2.68 -6.12
N PHE A 52 -2.29 -1.89 -6.88
CA PHE A 52 -1.08 -2.34 -7.58
C PHE A 52 0.19 -1.68 -7.00
N GLN A 53 1.34 -1.99 -7.60
CA GLN A 53 2.62 -1.34 -7.32
C GLN A 53 3.14 -0.70 -8.61
N THR A 54 3.51 0.57 -8.54
CA THR A 54 4.04 1.34 -9.66
C THR A 54 5.48 1.71 -9.33
N PHE A 55 6.41 1.21 -10.13
CA PHE A 55 7.84 1.42 -9.90
C PHE A 55 8.60 1.42 -11.23
N ILE A 56 9.74 2.10 -11.25
CA ILE A 56 10.81 1.89 -12.21
C ILE A 56 11.90 1.10 -11.48
N THR A 57 12.20 -0.11 -11.93
CA THR A 57 13.12 -1.02 -11.23
C THR A 57 14.48 -0.37 -10.99
N GLU A 58 14.99 0.38 -11.97
CA GLU A 58 16.25 1.12 -11.92
C GLU A 58 16.29 2.21 -10.83
N GLU A 59 15.15 2.76 -10.44
CA GLU A 59 15.05 3.81 -9.43
C GLU A 59 14.84 3.21 -8.02
N SER A 60 14.30 1.99 -7.93
CA SER A 60 13.93 1.38 -6.65
C SER A 60 14.88 0.28 -6.18
N ILE A 61 15.55 -0.43 -7.09
CA ILE A 61 16.33 -1.64 -6.76
C ILE A 61 17.76 -1.52 -7.28
N SER A 62 18.73 -1.72 -6.38
CA SER A 62 20.14 -1.82 -6.76
C SER A 62 20.42 -3.09 -7.56
N ARG A 63 21.27 -3.00 -8.60
CA ARG A 63 21.69 -4.14 -9.42
C ARG A 63 22.41 -5.24 -8.63
N VAL A 64 22.95 -4.92 -7.46
CA VAL A 64 23.64 -5.89 -6.58
C VAL A 64 22.78 -6.36 -5.41
N ALA A 65 21.52 -5.94 -5.34
CA ALA A 65 20.61 -6.39 -4.30
C ALA A 65 20.34 -7.89 -4.45
N ALA A 66 20.58 -8.64 -3.38
CA ALA A 66 20.21 -10.04 -3.31
C ALA A 66 18.71 -10.18 -3.06
N GLN A 67 18.11 -11.24 -3.62
CA GLN A 67 16.74 -11.62 -3.27
C GLN A 67 16.63 -11.91 -1.76
N ALA A 68 15.46 -11.66 -1.18
CA ALA A 68 15.13 -12.17 0.15
C ALA A 68 15.05 -13.71 0.16
N ALA A 69 15.18 -14.32 1.33
CA ALA A 69 15.17 -15.79 1.45
C ALA A 69 13.87 -16.41 0.90
N TYR A 70 12.71 -15.84 1.27
CA TYR A 70 11.40 -16.30 0.80
C TYR A 70 11.23 -16.15 -0.72
N GLN A 71 11.86 -15.14 -1.33
CA GLN A 71 11.78 -14.93 -2.78
C GLN A 71 12.55 -16.00 -3.54
N ARG A 72 13.73 -16.39 -3.04
CA ARG A 72 14.50 -17.50 -3.62
C ARG A 72 13.74 -18.82 -3.52
N GLU A 73 13.09 -19.08 -2.39
CA GLU A 73 12.27 -20.28 -2.17
C GLU A 73 11.06 -20.31 -3.11
N ASN A 74 10.31 -19.22 -3.21
CA ASN A 74 9.08 -19.14 -4.00
C ASN A 74 9.34 -19.14 -5.52
N THR A 75 10.43 -18.52 -5.98
CA THR A 75 10.73 -18.44 -7.42
C THR A 75 11.47 -19.67 -7.94
N GLY A 76 12.22 -20.37 -7.08
CA GLY A 76 13.08 -21.49 -7.48
C GLY A 76 14.19 -21.10 -8.47
N ARG A 77 14.48 -19.80 -8.61
CA ARG A 77 15.48 -19.25 -9.54
C ARG A 77 16.60 -18.58 -8.75
N SER A 78 17.83 -18.76 -9.23
CA SER A 78 18.98 -17.99 -8.75
C SER A 78 19.19 -16.81 -9.68
N GLU A 79 18.77 -15.64 -9.23
CA GLU A 79 18.88 -14.38 -9.97
C GLU A 79 19.05 -13.20 -9.01
N SER A 80 19.32 -12.01 -9.55
CA SER A 80 19.36 -10.79 -8.73
C SER A 80 17.94 -10.33 -8.37
N GLN A 81 17.80 -9.57 -7.28
CA GLN A 81 16.53 -8.92 -6.96
C GLN A 81 16.08 -8.00 -8.11
N PHE A 82 17.04 -7.34 -8.77
CA PHE A 82 16.80 -6.46 -9.90
C PHE A 82 16.12 -7.21 -11.06
N ASP A 83 16.68 -8.34 -11.49
CA ASP A 83 16.14 -9.10 -12.64
C ASP A 83 14.75 -9.66 -12.36
N MET A 84 14.51 -10.08 -11.11
CA MET A 84 13.20 -10.56 -10.68
C MET A 84 12.18 -9.43 -10.74
N VAL A 85 12.46 -8.28 -10.11
CA VAL A 85 11.56 -7.13 -10.07
C VAL A 85 11.35 -6.53 -11.46
N LYS A 86 12.38 -6.53 -12.33
CA LYS A 86 12.27 -6.00 -13.69
C LYS A 86 11.25 -6.75 -14.54
N ARG A 87 11.09 -8.06 -14.33
CA ARG A 87 10.05 -8.84 -15.02
C ARG A 87 8.64 -8.56 -14.50
N LEU A 88 8.52 -8.06 -13.29
CA LEU A 88 7.24 -7.71 -12.68
C LEU A 88 6.83 -6.28 -13.04
N GLU A 89 7.74 -5.47 -13.58
CA GLU A 89 7.48 -4.09 -13.98
C GLU A 89 6.48 -4.04 -15.14
N LEU A 90 5.37 -3.33 -14.94
CA LEU A 90 4.43 -2.99 -15.99
C LEU A 90 4.81 -1.63 -16.59
N PRO A 91 4.61 -1.42 -17.90
CA PRO A 91 4.78 -0.10 -18.51
C PRO A 91 3.75 0.89 -17.96
N PHE A 92 4.08 2.18 -17.97
CA PHE A 92 3.22 3.22 -17.37
C PHE A 92 1.82 3.29 -18.01
N GLU A 93 1.72 2.99 -19.31
CA GLU A 93 0.47 2.92 -20.06
C GLU A 93 -0.49 1.87 -19.48
N ALA A 94 0.04 0.76 -18.94
CA ALA A 94 -0.78 -0.28 -18.33
C ALA A 94 -1.53 0.23 -17.09
N PHE A 95 -0.98 1.18 -16.33
CA PHE A 95 -1.66 1.72 -15.15
C PHE A 95 -2.83 2.64 -15.52
N SER A 96 -2.73 3.37 -16.63
CA SER A 96 -3.86 4.13 -17.19
C SER A 96 -5.00 3.18 -17.55
N GLU A 97 -4.66 2.10 -18.25
CA GLU A 97 -5.62 1.08 -18.67
C GLU A 97 -6.24 0.33 -17.49
N LEU A 98 -5.44 -0.08 -16.50
CA LEU A 98 -5.94 -0.74 -15.30
C LEU A 98 -6.83 0.18 -14.46
N LYS A 99 -6.53 1.48 -14.42
CA LYS A 99 -7.39 2.46 -13.76
C LYS A 99 -8.73 2.59 -14.48
N GLU A 100 -8.73 2.76 -15.81
CA GLU A 100 -9.95 2.83 -16.61
C GLU A 100 -10.77 1.54 -16.49
N TYR A 101 -10.12 0.38 -16.55
CA TYR A 101 -10.76 -0.92 -16.35
C TYR A 101 -11.40 -1.00 -14.96
N SER A 102 -10.66 -0.71 -13.89
CA SER A 102 -11.18 -0.70 -12.52
C SER A 102 -12.40 0.21 -12.36
N GLN A 103 -12.35 1.42 -12.92
CA GLN A 103 -13.47 2.36 -12.91
C GLN A 103 -14.69 1.81 -13.65
N SER A 104 -14.49 1.17 -14.81
CA SER A 104 -15.58 0.53 -15.57
C SER A 104 -16.24 -0.63 -14.82
N ARG A 105 -15.49 -1.27 -13.91
CA ARG A 105 -15.96 -2.36 -13.05
C ARG A 105 -16.49 -1.88 -11.70
N GLY A 106 -16.46 -0.58 -11.44
CA GLY A 106 -17.01 0.03 -10.22
C GLY A 106 -16.15 -0.16 -8.96
N ILE A 107 -14.85 -0.42 -9.10
CA ILE A 107 -13.90 -0.56 -7.97
C ILE A 107 -12.86 0.57 -7.99
N ILE A 108 -12.46 1.03 -6.80
CA ILE A 108 -11.45 2.09 -6.68
C ILE A 108 -10.08 1.54 -7.07
N PHE A 109 -9.37 2.27 -7.93
CA PHE A 109 -7.99 1.94 -8.29
C PHE A 109 -7.02 2.68 -7.37
N LEU A 110 -6.13 1.92 -6.72
CA LEU A 110 -5.01 2.45 -5.94
C LEU A 110 -3.68 1.88 -6.45
N SER A 111 -2.59 2.56 -6.13
CA SER A 111 -1.25 2.01 -6.33
C SER A 111 -0.26 2.56 -5.30
N SER A 112 0.83 1.81 -5.10
CA SER A 112 1.98 2.24 -4.33
C SER A 112 3.11 2.71 -5.25
N PRO A 113 3.48 4.00 -5.25
CA PRO A 113 4.66 4.48 -5.95
C PRO A 113 5.93 4.20 -5.16
N PHE A 114 7.01 3.79 -5.83
CA PHE A 114 8.33 3.54 -5.23
C PHE A 114 9.42 4.50 -5.73
N ASP A 115 9.06 5.44 -6.59
CA ASP A 115 9.95 6.45 -7.18
C ASP A 115 9.15 7.69 -7.60
N VAL A 116 9.85 8.79 -7.89
CA VAL A 116 9.24 10.09 -8.21
C VAL A 116 8.40 10.03 -9.49
N GLN A 117 8.85 9.30 -10.50
CA GLN A 117 8.17 9.16 -11.79
C GLN A 117 6.84 8.41 -11.62
N SER A 118 6.83 7.39 -10.77
CA SER A 118 5.63 6.66 -10.36
C SER A 118 4.66 7.56 -9.59
N VAL A 119 5.14 8.44 -8.70
CA VAL A 119 4.27 9.45 -8.06
C VAL A 119 3.64 10.39 -9.09
N ASP A 120 4.43 10.86 -10.06
CA ASP A 120 3.93 11.75 -11.11
C ASP A 120 2.90 11.07 -12.02
N LEU A 121 3.11 9.80 -12.37
CA LEU A 121 2.13 9.02 -13.11
C LEU A 121 0.81 8.96 -12.34
N LEU A 122 0.83 8.51 -11.09
CA LEU A 122 -0.38 8.35 -10.28
C LEU A 122 -1.07 9.70 -10.01
N SER A 123 -0.31 10.78 -9.86
CA SER A 123 -0.85 12.13 -9.76
C SER A 123 -1.57 12.55 -11.05
N ARG A 124 -0.99 12.27 -12.24
CA ARG A 124 -1.64 12.54 -13.54
C ARG A 124 -2.89 11.70 -13.74
N LEU A 125 -2.86 10.45 -13.30
CA LEU A 125 -4.01 9.54 -13.32
C LEU A 125 -5.12 9.96 -12.35
N ASN A 126 -4.83 10.90 -11.45
CA ASN A 126 -5.79 11.44 -10.49
C ASN A 126 -6.34 10.34 -9.56
N VAL A 127 -5.44 9.55 -8.97
CA VAL A 127 -5.81 8.50 -8.00
C VAL A 127 -6.49 9.10 -6.76
N ASP A 128 -7.41 8.34 -6.17
CA ASP A 128 -8.19 8.78 -5.01
C ASP A 128 -7.36 8.85 -3.72
N ALA A 129 -6.30 8.05 -3.62
CA ALA A 129 -5.33 8.07 -2.53
C ALA A 129 -3.98 7.48 -3.00
N PHE A 130 -2.90 7.86 -2.33
CA PHE A 130 -1.61 7.19 -2.45
C PHE A 130 -1.45 6.16 -1.33
N LYS A 131 -1.04 4.94 -1.67
CA LYS A 131 -0.58 3.97 -0.67
C LYS A 131 0.94 4.03 -0.55
N ILE A 132 1.47 4.33 0.62
CA ILE A 132 2.91 4.24 0.87
C ILE A 132 3.26 2.90 1.52
N ALA A 133 4.19 2.16 0.90
CA ALA A 133 4.66 0.88 1.39
C ALA A 133 5.53 1.06 2.66
N SER A 134 5.59 0.02 3.49
CA SER A 134 6.40 0.06 4.72
C SER A 134 7.89 0.27 4.48
N GLY A 135 8.42 -0.19 3.33
CA GLY A 135 9.81 0.07 2.95
C GLY A 135 10.13 1.55 2.72
N GLU A 136 9.11 2.37 2.42
CA GLU A 136 9.28 3.78 2.05
C GLU A 136 9.01 4.76 3.21
N ILE A 137 8.66 4.27 4.42
CA ILE A 137 8.30 5.15 5.54
C ILE A 137 9.46 6.04 6.01
N THR A 138 10.71 5.62 5.80
CA THR A 138 11.90 6.41 6.09
C THR A 138 12.44 7.15 4.85
N ASN A 139 11.82 6.98 3.69
CA ASN A 139 12.15 7.73 2.48
C ASN A 139 11.51 9.12 2.51
N LEU A 140 12.05 9.99 3.37
CA LEU A 140 11.45 11.29 3.68
C LEU A 140 11.28 12.19 2.45
N SER A 141 12.20 12.11 1.49
CA SER A 141 12.12 12.85 0.23
C SER A 141 10.92 12.42 -0.61
N LEU A 142 10.69 11.10 -0.74
CA LEU A 142 9.53 10.57 -1.45
C LEU A 142 8.23 10.91 -0.72
N LEU A 143 8.20 10.81 0.62
CA LEU A 143 7.04 11.20 1.42
C LEU A 143 6.64 12.67 1.21
N ALA A 144 7.61 13.59 1.25
CA ALA A 144 7.36 15.00 0.99
C ALA A 144 6.83 15.23 -0.43
N TYR A 145 7.39 14.51 -1.41
CA TYR A 145 6.99 14.62 -2.80
C TYR A 145 5.56 14.12 -3.06
N VAL A 146 5.17 12.99 -2.46
CA VAL A 146 3.80 12.48 -2.49
C VAL A 146 2.84 13.44 -1.78
N ALA A 147 3.22 13.92 -0.59
CA ALA A 147 2.39 14.81 0.21
C ALA A 147 2.04 16.10 -0.55
N ALA A 148 2.99 16.67 -1.31
CA ALA A 148 2.77 17.86 -2.13
C ALA A 148 1.68 17.69 -3.21
N LYS A 149 1.30 16.46 -3.56
CA LYS A 149 0.22 16.18 -4.52
C LYS A 149 -1.19 16.36 -3.90
N SER A 150 -1.27 16.64 -2.59
CA SER A 150 -2.51 16.97 -1.86
C SER A 150 -3.64 15.93 -2.01
N ARG A 151 -3.27 14.65 -2.03
CA ARG A 151 -4.20 13.50 -2.02
C ARG A 151 -4.11 12.73 -0.70
N PRO A 152 -5.18 12.08 -0.23
CA PRO A 152 -5.11 11.18 0.93
C PRO A 152 -3.95 10.19 0.84
N ILE A 153 -3.31 9.91 1.97
CA ILE A 153 -2.18 8.97 2.09
C ILE A 153 -2.57 7.83 3.03
N ILE A 154 -2.38 6.59 2.57
CA ILE A 154 -2.50 5.37 3.37
C ILE A 154 -1.07 4.85 3.62
N LEU A 155 -0.53 5.09 4.81
CA LEU A 155 0.87 4.84 5.17
C LEU A 155 1.00 3.55 5.98
N SER A 156 1.68 2.52 5.45
CA SER A 156 1.97 1.31 6.26
C SER A 156 3.22 1.52 7.11
N THR A 157 3.23 0.98 8.33
CA THR A 157 4.26 1.25 9.35
C THR A 157 5.10 0.04 9.75
N GLY A 158 5.09 -1.04 8.97
CA GLY A 158 6.00 -2.17 9.18
C GLY A 158 7.46 -1.77 9.11
N MET A 159 8.33 -2.50 9.82
CA MET A 159 9.78 -2.22 9.94
C MET A 159 10.13 -0.87 10.56
N SER A 160 9.20 -0.20 11.25
CA SER A 160 9.44 1.12 11.83
C SER A 160 9.17 1.19 13.33
N TYR A 161 9.94 2.03 14.01
CA TYR A 161 9.66 2.46 15.37
C TYR A 161 8.62 3.57 15.40
N LEU A 162 7.94 3.76 16.53
CA LEU A 162 6.93 4.82 16.68
C LEU A 162 7.49 6.22 16.37
N GLY A 163 8.75 6.51 16.72
CA GLY A 163 9.40 7.78 16.39
C GLY A 163 9.72 7.98 14.90
N GLU A 164 9.86 6.89 14.13
CA GLU A 164 9.99 6.96 12.67
C GLU A 164 8.63 7.25 12.03
N VAL A 165 7.55 6.66 12.55
CA VAL A 165 6.17 7.01 12.15
C VAL A 165 5.90 8.50 12.43
N GLU A 166 6.28 9.00 13.61
CA GLU A 166 6.15 10.43 13.95
C GLU A 166 6.92 11.31 12.95
N THR A 167 8.14 10.92 12.59
CA THR A 167 8.97 11.64 11.62
C THR A 167 8.32 11.65 10.24
N ALA A 168 7.80 10.52 9.76
CA ALA A 168 7.10 10.42 8.49
C ALA A 168 5.85 11.34 8.46
N LEU A 169 5.03 11.30 9.52
CA LEU A 169 3.86 12.16 9.66
C LEU A 169 4.23 13.64 9.67
N ARG A 170 5.29 14.02 10.39
CA ARG A 170 5.79 15.40 10.42
C ARG A 170 6.15 15.89 9.03
N ILE A 171 6.86 15.09 8.24
CA ILE A 171 7.25 15.44 6.86
C ILE A 171 6.02 15.62 5.97
N ILE A 172 5.06 14.70 6.04
CA ILE A 172 3.81 14.75 5.27
C ILE A 172 2.99 16.02 5.62
N VAL A 173 2.87 16.34 6.91
CA VAL A 173 2.17 17.55 7.38
C VAL A 173 2.92 18.83 6.97
N GLN A 174 4.24 18.87 7.08
CA GLN A 174 5.06 20.01 6.67
C GLN A 174 4.97 20.30 5.17
N ALA A 175 4.78 19.27 4.35
CA ALA A 175 4.49 19.39 2.92
C ALA A 175 3.05 19.84 2.61
N GLY A 176 2.23 20.10 3.64
CA GLY A 176 0.90 20.68 3.51
C GLY A 176 -0.26 19.68 3.45
N ASN A 177 -0.01 18.39 3.69
CA ASN A 177 -1.03 17.36 3.53
C ASN A 177 -1.29 16.55 4.81
N PRO A 178 -2.24 16.96 5.68
CA PRO A 178 -2.54 16.25 6.91
C PRO A 178 -3.49 15.04 6.72
N GLN A 179 -3.79 14.62 5.48
CA GLN A 179 -4.78 13.58 5.19
C GLN A 179 -4.14 12.19 5.21
N VAL A 180 -3.89 11.65 6.40
CA VAL A 180 -3.20 10.36 6.56
C VAL A 180 -4.04 9.33 7.31
N ILE A 181 -4.01 8.09 6.83
CA ILE A 181 -4.43 6.86 7.54
C ILE A 181 -3.17 6.02 7.77
N LEU A 182 -3.00 5.52 8.99
CA LEU A 182 -1.89 4.63 9.33
C LEU A 182 -2.33 3.18 9.22
N LEU A 183 -1.50 2.30 8.66
CA LEU A 183 -1.72 0.85 8.71
C LEU A 183 -0.64 0.19 9.56
N HIS A 184 -1.06 -0.47 10.62
CA HIS A 184 -0.20 -1.43 11.30
C HIS A 184 0.17 -2.56 10.34
N CYS A 185 1.41 -3.01 10.36
CA CYS A 185 1.92 -3.99 9.40
C CYS A 185 3.13 -4.73 9.97
N VAL A 186 3.25 -6.02 9.66
CA VAL A 186 4.47 -6.80 9.87
C VAL A 186 4.99 -7.23 8.50
N SER A 187 6.15 -6.70 8.09
CA SER A 187 6.76 -6.97 6.78
C SER A 187 7.48 -8.33 6.75
N ASN A 188 6.72 -9.41 6.92
CA ASN A 188 7.19 -10.79 6.81
C ASN A 188 6.20 -11.59 5.95
N TYR A 189 6.68 -12.52 5.12
CA TYR A 189 5.90 -13.11 4.04
C TYR A 189 6.07 -14.64 3.99
N PRO A 190 5.16 -15.42 4.62
CA PRO A 190 4.05 -14.97 5.46
C PRO A 190 4.50 -14.57 6.88
N ALA A 191 3.76 -13.64 7.50
CA ALA A 191 3.94 -13.30 8.90
C ALA A 191 3.31 -14.38 9.79
N ALA A 192 4.00 -14.76 10.88
CA ALA A 192 3.39 -15.62 11.88
C ALA A 192 2.38 -14.82 12.71
N ALA A 193 1.21 -15.40 13.00
CA ALA A 193 0.17 -14.73 13.79
C ALA A 193 0.67 -14.23 15.17
N ALA A 194 1.62 -14.95 15.77
CA ALA A 194 2.26 -14.57 17.04
C ALA A 194 3.08 -13.27 16.95
N ASP A 195 3.59 -12.92 15.77
CA ASP A 195 4.43 -11.74 15.55
C ASP A 195 3.61 -10.48 15.24
N VAL A 196 2.32 -10.63 14.92
CA VAL A 196 1.50 -9.54 14.38
C VAL A 196 1.37 -8.38 15.36
N ASN A 197 1.12 -8.63 16.64
CA ASN A 197 0.93 -7.59 17.66
C ASN A 197 -0.12 -6.50 17.28
N LEU A 198 -1.39 -6.89 17.11
CA LEU A 198 -2.48 -5.95 16.77
C LEU A 198 -2.68 -4.80 17.78
N ARG A 199 -2.16 -4.92 19.01
CA ARG A 199 -2.17 -3.84 20.02
C ARG A 199 -1.39 -2.59 19.58
N ALA A 200 -0.51 -2.72 18.59
CA ALA A 200 0.19 -1.59 17.99
C ALA A 200 -0.78 -0.61 17.31
N MET A 201 -1.92 -1.07 16.80
CA MET A 201 -2.92 -0.20 16.19
C MET A 201 -3.47 0.83 17.19
N ASP A 202 -3.86 0.37 18.37
CA ASP A 202 -4.35 1.21 19.47
C ASP A 202 -3.26 2.17 19.98
N THR A 203 -2.01 1.70 20.04
CA THR A 203 -0.86 2.56 20.36
C THR A 203 -0.72 3.71 19.37
N MET A 204 -0.79 3.44 18.07
CA MET A 204 -0.70 4.48 17.03
C MET A 204 -1.91 5.41 17.04
N ALA A 205 -3.12 4.88 17.23
CA ALA A 205 -4.34 5.68 17.31
C ALA A 205 -4.26 6.70 18.46
N ARG A 206 -3.78 6.28 19.64
CA ARG A 206 -3.58 7.17 20.79
C ARG A 206 -2.47 8.17 20.56
N ALA A 207 -1.33 7.74 20.03
CA ALA A 207 -0.16 8.61 19.84
C ALA A 207 -0.43 9.70 18.81
N PHE A 208 -1.09 9.36 17.70
CA PHE A 208 -1.22 10.26 16.56
C PHE A 208 -2.62 10.80 16.34
N GLN A 209 -3.65 10.27 17.00
CA GLN A 209 -5.05 10.73 16.84
C GLN A 209 -5.49 10.73 15.35
N LEU A 210 -5.09 9.67 14.63
CA LEU A 210 -5.41 9.42 13.22
C LEU A 210 -6.21 8.13 13.08
N PRO A 211 -6.96 7.95 11.98
CA PRO A 211 -7.53 6.65 11.62
C PRO A 211 -6.43 5.60 11.47
N VAL A 212 -6.67 4.41 12.02
CA VAL A 212 -5.73 3.29 11.95
C VAL A 212 -6.42 2.06 11.34
N GLY A 213 -5.71 1.40 10.43
CA GLY A 213 -6.07 0.13 9.83
C GLY A 213 -4.96 -0.90 9.99
N TYR A 214 -5.05 -1.97 9.20
CA TYR A 214 -4.13 -3.09 9.23
C TYR A 214 -3.78 -3.58 7.81
N SER A 215 -2.50 -3.79 7.56
CA SER A 215 -1.97 -4.40 6.34
C SER A 215 -1.46 -5.78 6.70
N ASP A 216 -2.16 -6.82 6.25
CA ASP A 216 -1.92 -8.21 6.62
C ASP A 216 -0.95 -8.92 5.66
N HIS A 217 -0.11 -9.79 6.22
CA HIS A 217 0.74 -10.73 5.48
C HIS A 217 0.72 -12.13 6.10
N THR A 218 -0.23 -12.40 7.00
CA THR A 218 -0.45 -13.74 7.54
C THR A 218 -1.16 -14.63 6.52
N ASN A 219 -1.17 -15.94 6.77
CA ASN A 219 -1.99 -16.86 5.99
C ASN A 219 -3.42 -16.84 6.54
N GLY A 220 -4.41 -16.72 5.66
CA GLY A 220 -5.83 -16.72 6.02
C GLY A 220 -6.40 -15.31 6.20
N LEU A 221 -7.53 -15.22 6.91
CA LEU A 221 -8.27 -13.97 7.15
C LEU A 221 -8.50 -13.69 8.63
N GLU A 222 -8.13 -14.63 9.51
CA GLU A 222 -8.44 -14.62 10.93
C GLU A 222 -7.84 -13.40 11.62
N VAL A 223 -6.63 -13.01 11.25
CA VAL A 223 -5.93 -11.85 11.82
C VAL A 223 -6.53 -10.55 11.31
N ALA A 224 -6.83 -10.44 10.02
CA ALA A 224 -7.54 -9.28 9.47
C ALA A 224 -8.92 -9.08 10.14
N LEU A 225 -9.69 -10.16 10.35
CA LEU A 225 -10.96 -10.10 11.08
C LEU A 225 -10.78 -9.67 12.53
N ALA A 226 -9.75 -10.17 13.21
CA ALA A 226 -9.40 -9.73 14.56
C ALA A 226 -8.99 -8.24 14.60
N ALA A 227 -8.29 -7.75 13.58
CA ALA A 227 -7.93 -6.34 13.46
C ALA A 227 -9.17 -5.45 13.30
N VAL A 228 -10.15 -5.86 12.48
CA VAL A 228 -11.45 -5.18 12.36
C VAL A 228 -12.19 -5.17 13.70
N ALA A 229 -12.22 -6.28 14.42
CA ALA A 229 -12.82 -6.34 15.76
C ALA A 229 -12.13 -5.41 16.78
N LEU A 230 -10.85 -5.10 16.58
CA LEU A 230 -10.08 -4.12 17.36
C LEU A 230 -10.15 -2.69 16.82
N GLY A 231 -10.95 -2.44 15.77
CA GLY A 231 -11.20 -1.11 15.23
C GLY A 231 -10.38 -0.72 14.01
N ALA A 232 -9.78 -1.67 13.28
CA ALA A 232 -9.19 -1.39 11.97
C ALA A 232 -10.23 -0.80 11.02
N CYS A 233 -9.96 0.39 10.49
CA CYS A 233 -10.83 1.06 9.52
C CYS A 233 -10.43 0.82 8.05
N VAL A 234 -9.26 0.21 7.83
CA VAL A 234 -8.70 -0.20 6.53
C VAL A 234 -8.01 -1.54 6.72
#